data_AF-R1GY51-F1
#
_entry.id   AF-R1GY51-F1
#
_cell.length_a   1.000
_cell.length_b   1.000
_cell.length_c   1.000
_cell.angle_alpha   90.00
_cell.angle_beta   90.00
_cell.angle_gamma   90.00
#
_symmetry.space_group_name_H-M   'P 1'
#
loop_
_entity.id
_entity.type
_entity.pdbx_description
1 polymer ?
#
loop_
_entity_poly.entity_id
_entity_poly.type
_entity_poly.pdbx_seq_one_letter_code
_entity_poly.pdbx_strand_id
1 'polypeptide(L)'
;MINYSANMPRILLLLSLLSPFAQAVTHGAPQNNNEDECRQAFQHWMLDQQQLFSNRKASKQDRRQAERAIDLVRAEYEKGESFCQSMDLAKQSNGTDPRFKPRRGEVHDFIPDQG
;
A
#
# COMPACT_ATOMS: atom_id res chain seq x y z
N MET A 1 -30.00 -47.48 -47.66
CA MET A 1 -30.95 -47.16 -46.57
C MET A 1 -31.02 -48.35 -45.62
N ILE A 2 -30.33 -48.30 -44.47
CA ILE A 2 -30.69 -48.94 -43.19
C ILE A 2 -30.08 -48.06 -42.09
N ASN A 3 -30.88 -47.69 -41.09
CA ASN A 3 -30.53 -46.76 -40.00
C ASN A 3 -30.35 -47.49 -38.64
N TYR A 4 -29.66 -46.77 -37.75
CA TYR A 4 -29.59 -46.83 -36.26
C TYR A 4 -28.69 -47.88 -35.60
N SER A 5 -27.74 -47.42 -34.77
CA SER A 5 -27.99 -47.18 -33.34
C SER A 5 -26.73 -46.71 -32.61
N ALA A 6 -26.82 -45.56 -31.94
CA ALA A 6 -25.76 -44.98 -31.12
C ALA A 6 -25.69 -45.71 -29.77
N ASN A 7 -24.48 -46.09 -29.34
CA ASN A 7 -24.21 -46.58 -27.99
C ASN A 7 -23.22 -45.65 -27.28
N MET A 8 -23.75 -44.82 -26.39
CA MET A 8 -23.01 -44.04 -25.39
C MET A 8 -23.02 -44.83 -24.08
N PRO A 9 -21.86 -45.11 -23.44
CA PRO A 9 -21.87 -45.55 -22.06
C PRO A 9 -21.97 -44.36 -21.11
N ARG A 10 -23.07 -44.34 -20.35
CA ARG A 10 -23.25 -43.59 -19.10
C ARG A 10 -22.24 -44.09 -18.05
N ILE A 11 -21.26 -43.27 -17.69
CA ILE A 11 -20.49 -43.42 -16.45
C ILE A 11 -20.92 -42.29 -15.53
N LEU A 12 -21.70 -42.65 -14.51
CA LEU A 12 -22.08 -41.79 -13.38
C LEU A 12 -21.20 -42.12 -12.18
N LEU A 13 -20.92 -41.08 -11.40
CA LEU A 13 -20.49 -41.04 -9.99
C LEU A 13 -18.99 -41.22 -9.69
N LEU A 14 -18.34 -40.15 -9.20
CA LEU A 14 -18.03 -40.00 -7.76
C LEU A 14 -17.30 -38.67 -7.46
N LEU A 15 -17.95 -37.89 -6.61
CA LEU A 15 -17.48 -36.83 -5.70
C LEU A 15 -15.95 -36.73 -5.48
N SER A 16 -15.37 -35.63 -5.94
CA SER A 16 -14.21 -35.00 -5.29
C SER A 16 -14.61 -33.59 -4.83
N LEU A 17 -15.26 -33.55 -3.67
CA LEU A 17 -15.35 -32.37 -2.82
C LEU A 17 -13.97 -32.13 -2.21
N LEU A 18 -13.16 -31.24 -2.80
CA LEU A 18 -11.99 -30.67 -2.12
C LEU A 18 -11.79 -29.23 -2.58
N SER A 19 -12.38 -28.36 -1.76
CA SER A 19 -12.03 -26.96 -1.51
C SER A 19 -12.13 -25.94 -2.65
N PRO A 20 -13.10 -25.01 -2.57
CA PRO A 20 -12.89 -23.70 -3.16
C PRO A 20 -11.92 -22.97 -2.23
N PHE A 21 -10.61 -23.06 -2.47
CA PHE A 21 -9.78 -21.90 -2.17
C PHE A 21 -10.15 -20.84 -3.21
N ALA A 22 -11.32 -20.23 -3.00
CA ALA A 22 -11.52 -18.86 -3.41
C ALA A 22 -10.42 -18.09 -2.68
N GLN A 23 -9.29 -17.88 -3.35
CA GLN A 23 -8.45 -16.76 -3.02
C GLN A 23 -9.33 -15.54 -3.26
N ALA A 24 -10.01 -15.09 -2.21
CA ALA A 24 -10.46 -13.73 -2.11
C ALA A 24 -9.19 -12.89 -2.03
N VAL A 25 -8.51 -12.72 -3.16
CA VAL A 25 -7.67 -11.54 -3.33
C VAL A 25 -8.68 -10.41 -3.30
N THR A 26 -8.82 -9.81 -2.12
CA THR A 26 -9.45 -8.51 -1.97
C THR A 26 -8.55 -7.53 -2.70
N HIS A 27 -8.57 -7.53 -4.03
CA HIS A 27 -8.30 -6.33 -4.79
C HIS A 27 -9.40 -5.39 -4.33
N GLY A 28 -9.04 -4.44 -3.46
CA GLY A 28 -9.93 -3.34 -3.12
C GLY A 28 -10.56 -2.87 -4.41
N ALA A 29 -11.89 -2.76 -4.42
CA ALA A 29 -12.63 -2.37 -5.61
C ALA A 29 -11.90 -1.20 -6.28
N PRO A 30 -11.68 -1.23 -7.61
CA PRO A 30 -11.04 -0.11 -8.29
C PRO A 30 -11.92 1.09 -8.00
N GLN A 31 -11.48 1.92 -7.06
CA GLN A 31 -12.00 3.25 -6.90
C GLN A 31 -11.70 3.88 -8.27
N ASN A 32 -12.74 4.19 -9.03
CA ASN A 32 -12.61 4.86 -10.31
C ASN A 32 -12.22 6.32 -10.06
N ASN A 33 -11.15 6.52 -9.30
CA ASN A 33 -10.54 7.80 -9.07
C ASN A 33 -9.89 8.18 -10.40
N ASN A 34 -10.30 9.31 -10.95
CA ASN A 34 -9.64 9.84 -12.12
C ASN A 34 -8.17 10.16 -11.74
N GLU A 35 -7.20 9.72 -12.54
CA GLU A 35 -5.78 10.03 -12.32
C GLU A 35 -5.51 11.54 -12.19
N ASP A 36 -6.35 12.38 -12.82
CA ASP A 36 -6.29 13.82 -12.64
C ASP A 36 -6.60 14.29 -11.21
N GLU A 37 -7.61 13.68 -10.59
CA GLU A 37 -7.99 13.98 -9.20
C GLU A 37 -6.92 13.45 -8.24
N CYS A 38 -6.41 12.23 -8.48
CA CYS A 38 -5.32 11.66 -7.70
C CYS A 38 -4.04 12.49 -7.82
N ARG A 39 -3.74 13.04 -9.00
CA ARG A 39 -2.59 13.94 -9.20
C ARG A 39 -2.73 15.22 -8.38
N GLN A 40 -3.91 15.84 -8.38
CA GLN A 40 -4.15 17.02 -7.55
C GLN A 40 -4.01 16.70 -6.06
N ALA A 41 -4.58 15.57 -5.61
CA ALA A 41 -4.44 15.11 -4.24
C ALA A 41 -2.98 14.82 -3.88
N PHE A 42 -2.22 14.19 -4.78
CA PHE A 42 -0.79 13.92 -4.62
C PHE A 42 0.02 15.20 -4.48
N GLN A 43 -0.24 16.21 -5.32
CA GLN A 43 0.46 17.49 -5.24
C GLN A 43 0.20 18.20 -3.90
N HIS A 44 -1.06 18.29 -3.47
CA HIS A 44 -1.39 18.87 -2.17
C HIS A 44 -0.75 18.09 -1.02
N TRP A 45 -0.89 16.77 -1.02
CA TRP A 45 -0.31 15.92 0.02
C TRP A 45 1.22 16.05 0.08
N MET A 46 1.90 16.07 -1.07
CA MET A 46 3.36 16.23 -1.15
C MET A 46 3.80 17.59 -0.58
N LEU A 47 3.06 18.66 -0.87
CA LEU A 47 3.32 19.98 -0.30
C LEU A 47 3.16 19.98 1.22
N ASP A 48 2.10 19.38 1.73
CA ASP A 48 1.85 19.29 3.18
C ASP A 48 2.98 18.52 3.90
N GLN A 49 3.40 17.38 3.35
CA GLN A 49 4.52 16.61 3.92
C GLN A 49 5.82 17.41 3.86
N GLN A 50 6.12 18.09 2.75
CA GLN A 50 7.33 18.90 2.61
C GLN A 50 7.35 20.09 3.58
N GLN A 51 6.20 20.72 3.81
CA GLN A 51 6.04 21.76 4.83
C GLN A 51 6.30 21.21 6.23
N LEU A 52 5.73 20.04 6.56
CA LEU A 52 5.97 19.40 7.86
C LEU A 52 7.44 19.04 8.07
N PHE A 53 8.09 18.44 7.07
CA PHE A 53 9.51 18.09 7.10
C PHE A 53 10.42 19.32 7.31
N SER A 54 10.12 20.41 6.62
CA SER A 54 10.90 21.65 6.68
C SER A 54 10.60 22.53 7.91
N ASN A 55 9.48 22.27 8.61
CA ASN A 55 9.08 23.04 9.79
C ASN A 55 9.99 22.75 10.99
N ARG A 56 10.91 23.68 11.29
CA ARG A 56 11.83 23.57 12.44
C ARG A 56 11.14 23.58 13.81
N LYS A 57 9.88 24.02 13.87
CA LYS A 57 9.07 24.00 15.11
C LYS A 57 8.37 22.65 15.32
N ALA A 58 8.27 21.81 14.30
CA ALA A 58 7.75 20.45 14.42
C ALA A 58 8.76 19.54 15.15
N SER A 59 8.26 18.49 15.80
CA SER A 59 9.15 17.56 16.52
C SER A 59 10.09 16.85 15.54
N LYS A 60 11.26 16.40 16.03
CA LYS A 60 12.19 15.58 15.23
C LYS A 60 11.51 14.32 14.69
N GLN A 61 10.53 13.77 15.42
CA GLN A 61 9.80 12.58 15.03
C GLN A 61 8.84 12.88 13.87
N ASP A 62 8.03 13.94 13.98
CA ASP A 62 7.06 14.31 12.93
C ASP A 62 7.77 14.63 11.61
N ARG A 63 8.88 15.35 11.68
CA ARG A 63 9.68 15.69 10.49
C ARG A 63 10.23 14.44 9.80
N ARG A 64 10.77 13.49 10.57
CA ARG A 64 11.26 12.21 10.03
C ARG A 64 10.13 11.34 9.48
N GLN A 65 8.94 11.38 10.09
CA GLN A 65 7.79 10.64 9.59
C GLN A 65 7.35 11.20 8.23
N ALA A 66 7.32 12.53 8.09
CA ALA A 66 7.01 13.20 6.84
C ALA A 66 8.03 12.87 5.73
N GLU A 67 9.33 12.94 6.04
CA GLU A 67 10.42 12.53 5.12
C GLU A 67 10.23 11.10 4.62
N ARG A 68 10.01 10.15 5.55
CA ARG A 68 9.81 8.75 5.17
C ARG A 68 8.54 8.50 4.37
N ALA A 69 7.47 9.21 4.67
CA ALA A 69 6.24 9.13 3.90
C ALA A 69 6.47 9.62 2.46
N ILE A 70 7.18 10.74 2.29
CA ILE A 70 7.59 11.27 0.98
C ILE A 70 8.40 10.22 0.20
N ASP A 71 9.44 9.65 0.82
CA ASP A 71 10.31 8.66 0.17
C ASP A 71 9.54 7.41 -0.26
N LEU A 72 8.66 6.91 0.62
CA LEU A 72 7.83 5.74 0.36
C LEU A 72 6.92 5.96 -0.85
N VAL A 73 6.21 7.10 -0.88
CA VAL A 73 5.23 7.40 -1.91
C VAL A 73 5.91 7.75 -3.24
N ARG A 74 7.06 8.41 -3.22
CA ARG A 74 7.88 8.63 -4.44
C ARG A 74 8.35 7.31 -5.04
N ALA A 75 8.87 6.42 -4.20
CA ALA A 75 9.31 5.09 -4.65
C ALA A 75 8.16 4.25 -5.22
N GLU A 76 6.93 4.45 -4.75
CA GLU A 76 5.75 3.80 -5.34
C GLU A 76 5.37 4.39 -6.69
N TYR A 77 5.37 5.72 -6.80
CA TYR A 77 5.12 6.41 -8.06
C TYR A 77 6.15 6.01 -9.13
N GLU A 78 7.43 5.91 -8.79
CA GLU A 78 8.50 5.52 -9.72
C GLU A 78 8.32 4.10 -10.32
N LYS A 79 7.53 3.22 -9.68
CA LYS A 79 7.30 1.85 -10.17
C LYS A 79 6.27 1.77 -11.31
N GLY A 80 5.28 2.66 -11.32
CA GLY A 80 4.11 2.51 -12.19
C GLY A 80 3.46 3.81 -12.64
N GLU A 81 4.02 4.96 -12.24
CA GLU A 81 3.59 6.31 -12.61
C GLU A 81 2.08 6.59 -12.38
N SER A 82 1.46 5.86 -11.45
CA SER A 82 0.06 6.06 -11.05
C SER A 82 -0.02 6.92 -9.80
N PHE A 83 -0.69 8.07 -9.90
CA PHE A 83 -0.95 8.92 -8.74
C PHE A 83 -1.97 8.25 -7.81
N CYS A 84 -2.96 7.56 -8.35
CA CYS A 84 -3.97 6.88 -7.54
C CYS A 84 -3.37 5.78 -6.67
N GLN A 85 -2.53 4.91 -7.25
CA GLN A 85 -1.83 3.88 -6.49
C GLN A 85 -0.92 4.48 -5.41
N SER A 86 -0.18 5.52 -5.77
CA SER A 86 0.70 6.25 -4.83
C SER A 86 -0.10 6.87 -3.67
N MET A 87 -1.28 7.42 -3.95
CA MET A 87 -2.15 8.01 -2.94
C MET A 87 -2.82 6.97 -2.04
N ASP A 88 -3.12 5.78 -2.56
CA ASP A 88 -3.63 4.70 -1.73
C ASP A 88 -2.57 4.19 -0.74
N LEU A 89 -1.29 4.18 -1.13
CA LEU A 89 -0.19 3.94 -0.20
C LEU A 89 -0.02 5.08 0.81
N ALA A 90 -0.10 6.34 0.36
CA ALA A 90 0.00 7.51 1.22
C ALA A 90 -1.00 7.47 2.38
N LYS A 91 -2.27 7.12 2.09
CA LYS A 91 -3.34 6.97 3.08
C LYS A 91 -3.03 5.89 4.13
N GLN A 92 -2.36 4.81 3.74
CA GLN A 92 -2.00 3.70 4.63
C GLN A 92 -0.77 4.02 5.49
N SER A 93 0.13 4.87 5.00
CA SER A 93 1.41 5.18 5.66
C SER A 93 1.32 6.11 6.88
N ASN A 94 0.15 6.70 7.15
CA ASN A 94 -0.09 7.64 8.25
C ASN A 94 -0.03 7.03 9.66
N GLY A 95 0.24 5.73 9.80
CA GLY A 95 0.17 5.02 11.07
C GLY A 95 1.45 4.27 11.41
N THR A 96 2.33 4.92 12.18
CA THR A 96 3.34 4.26 13.03
C THR A 96 4.48 3.55 12.29
N ASP A 97 5.56 4.28 11.98
CA ASP A 97 6.83 3.60 11.70
C ASP A 97 7.42 3.03 13.02
N PRO A 98 7.53 1.69 13.15
CA PRO A 98 8.04 1.05 14.37
C PRO A 98 9.51 1.37 14.66
N ARG A 99 10.26 1.91 13.68
CA ARG A 99 11.64 2.38 13.86
C ARG A 99 11.74 3.69 14.65
N PHE A 100 10.62 4.34 14.95
CA PHE A 100 10.59 5.45 15.90
C PHE A 100 10.56 5.02 17.36
N LYS A 101 10.38 3.72 17.65
CA LYS A 101 10.61 3.21 18.99
C LYS A 101 12.12 3.03 19.16
N PRO A 102 12.76 3.75 20.10
CA PRO A 102 14.14 3.47 20.46
C PRO A 102 14.33 2.00 20.75
N ARG A 103 15.34 1.38 20.16
CA ARG A 103 15.78 0.08 20.68
C ARG A 103 16.31 0.30 22.09
N ARG A 104 16.10 -0.67 22.97
CA ARG A 104 16.64 -0.59 24.34
C ARG A 104 18.17 -0.40 24.24
N GLY A 105 18.67 0.74 24.72
CA GLY A 105 20.10 1.10 24.68
C GLY A 105 20.52 2.04 23.54
N GLU A 106 19.62 2.48 22.67
CA GLU A 106 19.93 3.43 21.59
C GLU A 106 19.89 4.89 22.08
N VAL A 107 21.00 5.62 21.94
CA VAL A 107 21.10 7.05 22.29
C VAL A 107 20.61 7.87 21.11
N HIS A 108 19.46 8.51 21.25
CA HIS A 108 18.84 9.33 20.19
C HIS A 108 19.04 10.84 20.36
N ASP A 109 19.45 11.27 21.55
CA ASP A 109 19.79 12.66 21.84
C ASP A 109 21.18 12.69 22.46
N PHE A 110 22.10 13.35 21.78
CA PHE A 110 23.37 13.74 22.37
C PHE A 110 23.09 14.95 23.25
N ILE A 111 23.10 14.76 24.57
CA ILE A 111 23.14 15.89 25.50
C ILE A 111 24.53 16.53 25.33
N PRO A 112 24.64 17.78 24.87
CA PRO A 112 25.94 18.42 24.83
C PRO A 112 26.46 18.54 26.26
N ASP A 113 27.67 18.04 26.49
CA ASP A 113 28.34 18.14 27.78
C ASP A 113 28.45 19.62 28.14
N GLN A 114 27.90 20.00 29.30
CA GLN A 114 27.99 21.37 29.78
C GLN A 114 29.38 21.52 30.39
N GLY A 115 30.32 21.94 29.54
CA GLY A 115 31.67 22.34 29.95
C GLY A 115 31.65 23.49 30.96
#